data_AF-A0A1B6BHG1-F1
#
_entry.id   AF-A0A1B6BHG1-F1
#
_cell.length_a   1.000
_cell.length_b   1.000
_cell.length_c   1.000
_cell.angle_alpha   90.00
_cell.angle_beta   90.00
_cell.angle_gamma   90.00
#
_symmetry.space_group_name_H-M   'P 1'
#
loop_
_entity.id
_entity.type
_entity.pdbx_description
1 polymer ?
#
loop_
_entity_poly.entity_id
_entity_poly.type
_entity_poly.pdbx_seq_one_letter_code
_entity_poly.pdbx_strand_id
1 'polypeptide(L)'
;MIGKLILTILVAMTINMSADKPVETNFWESDETASETISAEADLGDAASDLLFNLAIEGADWVGAATSETEIQEALTEITLYEDLEIQYAYYGSAEGAFYIYPSMELPEDYDFRERPPYLNTMAEEIYYAEPYTDAITNRQIQTIGITVYDENGIIGVLGIDAYID
;
A
#
# COMPACT_ATOMS: atom_id res chain seq x y z
N MET A 1 29.02 -29.07 32.98
CA MET A 1 28.77 -27.67 32.59
C MET A 1 30.04 -27.17 31.94
N ILE A 2 30.00 -27.00 30.62
CA ILE A 2 31.15 -26.68 29.77
C ILE A 2 31.40 -25.17 29.86
N GLY A 3 32.64 -24.81 30.16
CA GLY A 3 33.10 -23.43 30.33
C GLY A 3 33.27 -22.69 29.01
N LYS A 4 32.98 -21.39 29.06
CA LYS A 4 33.37 -20.39 28.06
C LYS A 4 34.85 -20.04 28.25
N LEU A 5 35.65 -20.14 27.21
CA LEU A 5 36.91 -19.42 27.09
C LEU A 5 37.00 -18.87 25.67
N ILE A 6 36.91 -17.55 25.54
CA ILE A 6 37.15 -16.81 24.30
C ILE A 6 38.65 -16.51 24.26
N LEU A 7 39.35 -17.00 23.24
CA LEU A 7 40.76 -16.71 22.99
C LEU A 7 40.91 -15.97 21.65
N THR A 8 41.29 -14.71 21.76
CA THR A 8 41.70 -13.79 20.69
C THR A 8 42.90 -14.34 19.93
N ILE A 9 42.86 -14.37 18.59
CA ILE A 9 44.06 -14.67 17.78
C ILE A 9 44.26 -13.62 16.68
N LEU A 10 45.49 -13.12 16.72
CA LEU A 10 46.19 -12.18 15.85
C LEU A 10 46.33 -12.70 14.40
N VAL A 11 46.26 -11.79 13.44
CA VAL A 11 46.53 -12.03 12.01
C VAL A 11 48.03 -12.16 11.77
N ALA A 12 48.44 -13.18 11.02
CA ALA A 12 49.77 -13.25 10.40
C ALA A 12 49.64 -13.72 8.93
N MET A 13 50.02 -12.84 8.02
CA MET A 13 49.98 -12.99 6.57
C MET A 13 51.29 -13.65 6.09
N THR A 14 51.21 -14.69 5.27
CA THR A 14 52.35 -15.15 4.45
C THR A 14 51.85 -15.53 3.07
N ILE A 15 52.43 -14.91 2.05
CA ILE A 15 52.13 -15.11 0.63
C ILE A 15 53.11 -16.16 0.10
N ASN A 16 52.61 -17.18 -0.61
CA ASN A 16 53.44 -18.04 -1.44
C ASN A 16 52.72 -18.29 -2.78
N MET A 17 53.41 -18.02 -3.90
CA MET A 17 52.92 -18.14 -5.28
C MET A 17 53.68 -19.24 -6.02
N SER A 18 52.97 -20.19 -6.64
CA SER A 18 53.32 -20.81 -7.93
C SER A 18 52.12 -21.60 -8.50
N ALA A 19 51.82 -21.37 -9.78
CA ALA A 19 50.72 -21.87 -10.62
C ALA A 19 50.81 -23.39 -10.93
N ASP A 20 49.80 -24.16 -11.36
CA ASP A 20 48.61 -23.93 -12.21
C ASP A 20 47.46 -24.91 -11.81
N LYS A 21 46.21 -24.47 -12.01
CA LYS A 21 44.95 -25.02 -11.44
C LYS A 21 44.18 -25.95 -12.39
N PRO A 22 43.35 -26.87 -11.85
CA PRO A 22 41.99 -27.03 -12.36
C PRO A 22 40.94 -26.71 -11.28
N VAL A 23 39.99 -25.87 -11.71
CA VAL A 23 38.58 -25.75 -11.30
C VAL A 23 38.27 -26.08 -9.84
N GLU A 24 38.10 -25.04 -9.03
CA GLU A 24 37.20 -25.07 -7.88
C GLU A 24 36.32 -23.81 -7.83
N THR A 25 35.12 -24.07 -7.34
CA THR A 25 33.95 -23.22 -7.17
C THR A 25 34.26 -21.95 -6.38
N ASN A 26 33.97 -20.79 -6.97
CA ASN A 26 33.98 -19.51 -6.27
C ASN A 26 32.57 -19.18 -5.76
N PHE A 27 32.40 -19.40 -4.47
CA PHE A 27 31.30 -18.92 -3.63
C PHE A 27 31.86 -17.67 -2.90
N TRP A 28 31.41 -16.49 -3.32
CA TRP A 28 31.56 -15.13 -2.76
C TRP A 28 32.97 -14.58 -2.47
N GLU A 29 33.40 -13.53 -3.19
CA GLU A 29 33.34 -12.13 -2.75
C GLU A 29 33.92 -11.18 -3.83
N SER A 30 33.39 -9.95 -3.87
CA SER A 30 33.79 -8.77 -4.66
C SER A 30 33.65 -8.82 -6.20
N ASP A 31 32.50 -8.37 -6.69
CA ASP A 31 32.49 -7.34 -7.74
C ASP A 31 31.50 -6.24 -7.30
N GLU A 32 31.98 -5.44 -6.36
CA GLU A 32 31.50 -4.10 -6.09
C GLU A 32 31.87 -3.25 -7.31
N THR A 33 31.02 -3.22 -8.35
CA THR A 33 30.94 -2.19 -9.43
C THR A 33 29.88 -2.48 -10.52
N ALA A 34 28.83 -3.28 -10.25
CA ALA A 34 27.77 -3.54 -11.23
C ALA A 34 26.35 -3.58 -10.62
N SER A 35 26.06 -2.71 -9.65
CA SER A 35 24.69 -2.54 -9.12
C SER A 35 24.29 -1.07 -8.95
N GLU A 36 24.77 -0.20 -9.85
CA GLU A 36 24.23 1.16 -10.00
C GLU A 36 23.51 1.25 -11.35
N THR A 37 22.41 0.50 -11.48
CA THR A 37 21.24 0.78 -12.36
C THR A 37 20.20 -0.32 -12.16
N ILE A 38 19.84 -0.59 -10.90
CA ILE A 38 18.59 -1.28 -10.62
C ILE A 38 17.49 -0.21 -10.71
N SER A 39 16.81 -0.24 -11.85
CA SER A 39 15.48 0.34 -12.14
C SER A 39 14.82 1.13 -11.00
N ALA A 40 15.07 2.43 -10.96
CA ALA A 40 14.29 3.37 -10.13
C ALA A 40 12.79 3.42 -10.51
N GLU A 41 12.38 2.73 -11.58
CA GLU A 41 11.00 2.67 -12.07
C GLU A 41 10.24 1.40 -11.62
N ALA A 42 10.91 0.41 -11.02
CA ALA A 42 10.27 -0.85 -10.61
C ALA A 42 9.77 -0.86 -9.15
N ASP A 43 9.97 0.22 -8.41
CA ASP A 43 9.75 0.30 -6.95
C ASP A 43 8.74 1.41 -6.55
N LEU A 44 8.32 2.23 -7.52
CA LEU A 44 7.38 3.34 -7.26
C LEU A 44 5.94 2.85 -7.08
N GLY A 45 5.53 1.82 -7.83
CA GLY A 45 4.20 1.23 -7.73
C GLY A 45 3.97 0.54 -6.37
N ASP A 46 4.98 -0.15 -5.84
CA ASP A 46 4.92 -0.78 -4.52
C ASP A 46 4.90 0.28 -3.41
N ALA A 47 5.76 1.30 -3.49
CA ALA A 47 5.79 2.39 -2.51
C ALA A 47 4.48 3.22 -2.48
N ALA A 48 3.92 3.55 -3.65
CA ALA A 48 2.64 4.26 -3.74
C ALA A 48 1.49 3.39 -3.21
N SER A 49 1.51 2.07 -3.48
CA SER A 49 0.52 1.13 -2.98
C SER A 49 0.58 0.97 -1.45
N ASP A 50 1.78 0.92 -0.87
CA ASP A 50 1.99 0.88 0.58
C ASP A 50 1.51 2.18 1.24
N LEU A 51 1.79 3.33 0.63
CA LEU A 51 1.32 4.62 1.11
C LEU A 51 -0.20 4.72 1.05
N LEU A 52 -0.79 4.27 -0.06
CA LEU A 52 -2.24 4.21 -0.23
C LEU A 52 -2.89 3.33 0.83
N PHE A 53 -2.27 2.20 1.17
CA PHE A 53 -2.77 1.35 2.25
C PHE A 53 -2.83 2.05 3.59
N ASN A 54 -1.72 2.68 3.98
CA ASN A 54 -1.63 3.36 5.27
C ASN A 54 -2.62 4.52 5.33
N LEU A 55 -2.74 5.29 4.25
CA LEU A 55 -3.74 6.34 4.12
C LEU A 55 -5.17 5.78 4.24
N ALA A 56 -5.46 4.63 3.64
CA ALA A 56 -6.79 4.03 3.72
C ALA A 56 -7.14 3.56 5.13
N ILE A 57 -6.17 3.02 5.88
CA ILE A 57 -6.36 2.67 7.30
C ILE A 57 -6.63 3.93 8.11
N GLU A 58 -5.79 4.96 7.98
CA GLU A 58 -5.94 6.20 8.73
C GLU A 58 -7.25 6.94 8.37
N GLY A 59 -7.59 6.97 7.09
CA GLY A 59 -8.85 7.53 6.59
C GLY A 59 -10.06 6.78 7.13
N ALA A 60 -9.99 5.46 7.28
CA ALA A 60 -11.07 4.67 7.86
C ALA A 60 -11.28 5.05 9.34
N ASP A 61 -10.20 5.30 10.09
CA ASP A 61 -10.29 5.80 11.47
C ASP A 61 -10.92 7.21 11.52
N TRP A 62 -10.56 8.10 10.61
CA TRP A 62 -11.17 9.44 10.53
C TRP A 62 -12.68 9.36 10.27
N VAL A 63 -13.09 8.52 9.32
CA VAL A 63 -14.52 8.32 9.00
C VAL A 63 -15.25 7.62 10.15
N GLY A 64 -14.62 6.65 10.81
CA GLY A 64 -15.19 5.94 11.96
C GLY A 64 -15.39 6.83 13.19
N ALA A 65 -14.56 7.86 13.34
CA ALA A 65 -14.69 8.87 14.39
C ALA A 65 -15.71 9.98 14.09
N ALA A 66 -16.17 10.09 12.83
CA ALA A 66 -17.08 11.15 12.40
C ALA A 66 -18.48 10.94 13.00
N THR A 67 -19.04 12.02 13.54
CA THR A 67 -20.36 12.07 14.19
C THR A 67 -21.43 12.76 13.34
N SER A 68 -21.04 13.31 12.19
CA SER A 68 -21.92 14.01 11.27
C SER A 68 -21.50 13.82 9.81
N GLU A 69 -22.44 14.03 8.89
CA GLU A 69 -22.17 14.02 7.44
C GLU A 69 -21.09 15.05 7.05
N THR A 70 -21.07 16.21 7.70
CA THR A 70 -20.02 17.22 7.45
C THR A 70 -18.63 16.69 7.80
N GLU A 71 -18.49 16.01 8.94
CA GLU A 71 -17.20 15.44 9.36
C GLU A 71 -16.77 14.29 8.45
N ILE A 72 -17.72 13.49 7.93
CA ILE A 72 -17.42 12.47 6.90
C ILE A 72 -16.88 13.16 5.64
N GLN A 73 -17.54 14.23 5.17
CA GLN A 73 -17.10 14.95 3.98
C GLN A 73 -15.74 15.64 4.15
N GLU A 74 -15.47 16.17 5.35
CA GLU A 74 -14.15 16.71 5.71
C GLU A 74 -13.10 15.60 5.66
N ALA A 75 -13.34 14.43 6.27
CA ALA A 75 -12.41 13.30 6.21
C ALA A 75 -12.13 12.85 4.77
N LEU A 76 -13.16 12.71 3.92
CA LEU A 76 -12.98 12.36 2.51
C LEU A 76 -12.18 13.43 1.75
N THR A 77 -12.44 14.71 2.04
CA THR A 77 -11.69 15.82 1.45
C THR A 77 -10.21 15.75 1.84
N GLU A 78 -9.91 15.58 3.13
CA GLU A 78 -8.53 15.46 3.63
C GLU A 78 -7.79 14.27 2.99
N ILE A 79 -8.46 13.11 2.86
CA ILE A 79 -7.90 11.95 2.13
C ILE A 79 -7.51 12.35 0.70
N THR A 80 -8.39 13.06 -0.02
CA THR A 80 -8.09 13.45 -1.41
C THR A 80 -7.02 14.52 -1.57
N LEU A 81 -6.71 15.26 -0.50
CA LEU A 81 -5.68 16.31 -0.48
C LEU A 81 -4.30 15.79 -0.06
N TYR A 82 -4.15 14.47 0.13
CA TYR A 82 -2.90 13.86 0.57
C TYR A 82 -1.76 14.13 -0.42
N GLU A 83 -0.74 14.89 0.00
CA GLU A 83 0.25 15.49 -0.92
C GLU A 83 1.13 14.46 -1.66
N ASP A 84 1.33 13.30 -1.06
CA ASP A 84 2.23 12.26 -1.57
C ASP A 84 1.52 11.26 -2.52
N LEU A 85 0.19 11.36 -2.69
CA LEU A 85 -0.59 10.50 -3.58
C LEU A 85 -1.56 11.33 -4.42
N GLU A 86 -1.73 10.95 -5.69
CA GLU A 86 -2.79 11.55 -6.51
C GLU A 86 -4.08 10.74 -6.37
N ILE A 87 -4.94 11.16 -5.46
CA ILE A 87 -6.23 10.53 -5.19
C ILE A 87 -7.27 11.01 -6.20
N GLN A 88 -7.89 10.07 -6.91
CA GLN A 88 -8.99 10.36 -7.83
C GLN A 88 -10.30 10.54 -7.07
N TYR A 89 -10.63 9.59 -6.21
CA TYR A 89 -11.83 9.61 -5.39
C TYR A 89 -11.59 8.98 -4.02
N ALA A 90 -12.20 9.56 -2.99
CA ALA A 90 -12.43 8.90 -1.71
C ALA A 90 -13.94 8.83 -1.47
N TYR A 91 -14.43 7.69 -1.01
CA TYR A 91 -15.86 7.47 -0.80
C TYR A 91 -16.16 6.56 0.37
N TYR A 92 -17.21 6.89 1.12
CA TYR A 92 -17.71 6.10 2.21
C TYR A 92 -19.14 5.64 1.92
N GLY A 93 -19.38 4.33 2.02
CA GLY A 93 -20.73 3.79 2.06
C GLY A 93 -21.04 3.16 3.39
N SER A 94 -22.14 3.61 4.01
CA SER A 94 -22.59 3.05 5.28
C SER A 94 -23.33 1.73 5.09
N ALA A 95 -23.37 0.90 6.14
CA ALA A 95 -24.20 -0.30 6.20
C ALA A 95 -25.69 -0.02 5.93
N GLU A 96 -26.15 1.17 6.33
CA GLU A 96 -27.53 1.62 6.13
C GLU A 96 -27.82 2.09 4.69
N GLY A 97 -26.79 2.24 3.85
CA GLY A 97 -26.91 2.58 2.43
C GLY A 97 -26.74 4.06 2.08
N ALA A 98 -26.28 4.88 3.04
CA ALA A 98 -25.82 6.23 2.72
C ALA A 98 -24.50 6.13 1.95
N PHE A 99 -24.29 7.00 0.97
CA PHE A 99 -23.06 7.05 0.18
C PHE A 99 -22.56 8.48 0.07
N TYR A 100 -21.28 8.66 0.36
CA TYR A 100 -20.56 9.93 0.33
C TYR A 100 -19.34 9.76 -0.56
N ILE A 101 -19.05 10.73 -1.42
CA ILE A 101 -17.93 10.69 -2.35
C ILE A 101 -17.35 12.09 -2.54
N TYR A 102 -16.02 12.15 -2.61
CA TYR A 102 -15.27 13.36 -2.94
C TYR A 102 -14.14 13.05 -3.95
N PRO A 103 -13.90 13.92 -4.96
CA PRO A 103 -14.73 15.07 -5.34
C PRO A 103 -16.16 14.66 -5.73
N SER A 104 -17.11 15.58 -5.61
CA SER A 104 -18.51 15.27 -5.89
C SER A 104 -18.73 14.91 -7.36
N MET A 105 -19.58 13.91 -7.61
CA MET A 105 -19.97 13.49 -8.95
C MET A 105 -21.46 13.18 -9.01
N GLU A 106 -22.05 13.31 -10.21
CA GLU A 106 -23.42 12.86 -10.45
C GLU A 106 -23.48 11.34 -10.52
N LEU A 107 -24.36 10.74 -9.72
CA LEU A 107 -24.58 9.30 -9.68
C LEU A 107 -26.00 8.96 -10.17
N PRO A 108 -26.23 7.77 -10.74
CA PRO A 108 -27.57 7.27 -11.03
C PRO A 108 -28.48 7.28 -9.79
N GLU A 109 -29.79 7.51 -9.99
CA GLU A 109 -30.77 7.53 -8.88
C GLU A 109 -30.86 6.20 -8.12
N ASP A 110 -30.53 5.08 -8.78
CA ASP A 110 -30.54 3.73 -8.23
C ASP A 110 -29.14 3.23 -7.82
N TYR A 111 -28.16 4.13 -7.73
CA TYR A 111 -26.82 3.77 -7.30
C TYR A 111 -26.80 3.31 -5.83
N ASP A 112 -26.43 2.05 -5.60
CA ASP A 112 -26.16 1.50 -4.26
C ASP A 112 -24.73 0.95 -4.20
N PHE A 113 -23.89 1.60 -3.39
CA PHE A 113 -22.50 1.16 -3.21
C PHE A 113 -22.40 -0.24 -2.59
N ARG A 114 -23.41 -0.67 -1.82
CA ARG A 114 -23.42 -1.98 -1.16
C ARG A 114 -23.53 -3.15 -2.12
N GLU A 115 -23.97 -2.89 -3.35
CA GLU A 115 -24.04 -3.88 -4.42
C GLU A 115 -22.73 -3.97 -5.22
N ARG A 116 -21.75 -3.11 -4.93
CA ARG A 116 -20.49 -3.00 -5.69
C ARG A 116 -19.43 -3.97 -5.14
N PRO A 117 -18.54 -4.50 -6.00
CA PRO A 117 -17.47 -5.39 -5.57
C PRO A 117 -16.58 -4.83 -4.44
N PRO A 118 -16.13 -3.56 -4.46
CA PRO A 118 -15.32 -3.02 -3.37
C PRO A 118 -16.01 -3.14 -2.02
N TYR A 119 -17.30 -2.80 -1.94
CA TYR A 119 -18.06 -2.95 -0.70
C TYR A 119 -18.22 -4.41 -0.28
N LEU A 120 -18.73 -5.27 -1.18
CA LEU A 120 -19.02 -6.67 -0.87
C LEU A 120 -17.77 -7.44 -0.45
N ASN A 121 -16.64 -7.22 -1.13
CA ASN A 121 -15.39 -7.90 -0.83
C ASN A 121 -14.77 -7.37 0.47
N THR A 122 -14.83 -6.05 0.71
CA THR A 122 -14.31 -5.47 1.96
C THR A 122 -15.12 -5.97 3.16
N MET A 123 -16.44 -6.06 3.05
CA MET A 123 -17.28 -6.61 4.12
C MET A 123 -17.02 -8.11 4.38
N ALA A 124 -16.45 -8.84 3.43
CA ALA A 124 -16.10 -10.25 3.59
C ALA A 124 -14.70 -10.47 4.19
N GLU A 125 -13.74 -9.60 3.87
CA GLU A 125 -12.31 -9.79 4.19
C GLU A 125 -11.69 -8.63 4.99
N GLU A 126 -12.50 -7.67 5.46
CA GLU A 126 -12.14 -6.40 6.13
C GLU A 126 -11.37 -5.40 5.26
N ILE A 127 -10.64 -5.91 4.27
CA ILE A 127 -9.79 -5.16 3.35
C ILE A 127 -10.00 -5.74 1.95
N TYR A 128 -10.18 -4.87 0.97
CA TYR A 128 -10.23 -5.23 -0.44
C TYR A 128 -9.14 -4.48 -1.20
N TYR A 129 -8.40 -5.21 -2.02
CA TYR A 129 -7.47 -4.66 -2.98
C TYR A 129 -7.85 -5.14 -4.38
N ALA A 130 -8.15 -4.18 -5.26
CA ALA A 130 -8.26 -4.49 -6.68
C ALA A 130 -6.88 -4.77 -7.28
N GLU A 131 -6.79 -5.50 -8.39
CA GLU A 131 -5.59 -5.39 -9.22
C GLU A 131 -5.60 -4.03 -9.92
N PRO A 132 -4.44 -3.33 -10.05
CA PRO A 132 -4.39 -2.06 -10.77
C PRO A 132 -4.93 -2.20 -12.19
N TYR A 133 -5.69 -1.21 -12.64
CA TYR A 133 -6.22 -1.17 -14.01
C TYR A 133 -5.94 0.17 -14.67
N THR A 134 -5.83 0.17 -16.00
CA THR A 134 -5.68 1.41 -16.76
C THR A 134 -7.04 2.06 -16.96
N ASP A 135 -7.19 3.28 -16.48
CA ASP A 135 -8.36 4.10 -16.74
C ASP A 135 -8.48 4.42 -18.23
N ALA A 136 -9.67 4.20 -18.80
CA ALA A 136 -9.88 4.31 -20.23
C ALA A 136 -9.87 5.77 -20.75
N ILE A 137 -10.04 6.75 -19.87
CA ILE A 137 -10.13 8.17 -20.23
C ILE A 137 -8.77 8.84 -20.10
N THR A 138 -8.12 8.65 -18.96
CA THR A 138 -6.83 9.27 -18.62
C THR A 138 -5.64 8.44 -19.09
N ASN A 139 -5.84 7.15 -19.40
CA ASN A 139 -4.78 6.20 -19.74
C ASN A 139 -3.71 6.06 -18.65
N ARG A 140 -4.14 6.24 -17.39
CA ARG A 140 -3.33 6.15 -16.17
C ARG A 140 -3.67 4.91 -15.37
N GLN A 141 -2.73 4.42 -14.58
CA GLN A 141 -2.98 3.26 -13.71
C GLN A 141 -3.70 3.70 -12.44
N ILE A 142 -4.87 3.10 -12.18
CA ILE A 142 -5.66 3.31 -10.97
C ILE A 142 -5.59 2.06 -10.11
N GLN A 143 -5.37 2.28 -8.81
CA GLN A 143 -5.51 1.29 -7.75
C GLN A 143 -6.72 1.66 -6.90
N THR A 144 -7.61 0.67 -6.68
CA THR A 144 -8.72 0.79 -5.72
C THR A 144 -8.40 0.00 -4.47
N ILE A 145 -8.57 0.61 -3.30
CA ILE A 145 -8.53 -0.05 -2.00
C ILE A 145 -9.86 0.18 -1.27
N GLY A 146 -10.36 -0.86 -0.60
CA GLY A 146 -11.49 -0.79 0.33
C GLY A 146 -11.06 -1.21 1.73
N ILE A 147 -11.49 -0.47 2.75
CA ILE A 147 -11.24 -0.75 4.17
C ILE A 147 -12.57 -0.71 4.93
N THR A 148 -12.82 -1.71 5.77
CA THR A 148 -13.97 -1.69 6.68
C THR A 148 -13.82 -0.57 7.70
N VAL A 149 -14.88 0.20 7.88
CA VAL A 149 -14.94 1.30 8.85
C VAL A 149 -15.63 0.82 10.12
N TYR A 150 -15.04 1.17 11.26
CA TYR A 150 -15.51 0.81 12.59
C TYR A 150 -15.87 2.04 13.42
N ASP A 151 -16.92 1.94 14.24
CA ASP A 151 -17.16 2.83 15.38
C ASP A 151 -17.03 2.04 16.71
N GLU A 152 -17.44 2.66 17.82
CA GLU A 152 -17.45 2.01 19.14
C GLU A 152 -18.42 0.81 19.24
N ASN A 153 -19.37 0.69 18.30
CA ASN A 153 -20.43 -0.32 18.27
C ASN A 153 -20.17 -1.44 17.25
N GLY A 154 -19.21 -1.27 16.35
CA GLY A 154 -18.77 -2.29 15.40
C GLY A 154 -18.62 -1.74 13.99
N ILE A 155 -18.90 -2.59 12.99
CA ILE A 155 -18.78 -2.22 11.58
C ILE A 155 -19.90 -1.26 11.19
N ILE A 156 -19.54 -0.10 10.64
CA ILE A 156 -20.50 0.92 10.18
C ILE A 156 -20.55 1.07 8.67
N GLY A 157 -19.56 0.57 7.93
CA GLY A 157 -19.52 0.65 6.48
C GLY A 157 -18.15 0.34 5.88
N VAL A 158 -17.92 0.87 4.69
CA VAL A 158 -16.68 0.69 3.92
C VAL A 158 -16.21 2.03 3.37
N LEU A 159 -14.95 2.35 3.60
CA LEU A 159 -14.21 3.41 2.92
C LEU A 159 -13.56 2.81 1.68
N GLY A 160 -13.70 3.46 0.54
CA GLY A 160 -12.93 3.16 -0.67
C GLY A 160 -12.13 4.36 -1.14
N ILE A 161 -10.94 4.09 -1.67
CA ILE A 161 -10.06 5.10 -2.25
C ILE A 161 -9.58 4.61 -3.62
N ASP A 162 -9.76 5.45 -4.63
CA ASP A 162 -9.22 5.28 -5.97
C ASP A 162 -8.06 6.26 -6.15
N ALA A 163 -6.86 5.75 -6.42
CA ALA A 163 -5.65 6.55 -6.56
C ALA A 163 -4.88 6.20 -7.82
N TYR A 164 -4.20 7.18 -8.42
CA TYR A 164 -3.22 6.93 -9.47
C TYR A 164 -1.92 6.45 -8.85
N ILE A 165 -1.31 5.41 -9.43
CA ILE A 165 -0.08 4.77 -8.94
C ILE A 165 1.06 4.75 -9.97
N ASP A 166 0.96 5.61 -10.99
CA ASP A 166 1.92 5.73 -12.09
C ASP A 166 2.93 6.87 -11.96
#